data_AF-A0A392RGB2-F1
#
_entry.id   AF-A0A392RGB2-F1
#
_cell.length_a   1.000
_cell.length_b   1.000
_cell.length_c   1.000
_cell.angle_alpha   90.00
_cell.angle_beta   90.00
_cell.angle_gamma   90.00
#
_symmetry.space_group_name_H-M   'P 1'
#
loop_
_entity.id
_entity.type
_entity.pdbx_description
1 polymer ?
#
loop_
_entity_poly.entity_id
_entity_poly.type
_entity_poly.pdbx_seq_one_letter_code
_entity_poly.pdbx_strand_id
1 'polypeptide(L)'
;GDQNGSLPVRKCMHCEITKTPQWRAGPMGPKTLCNACGVRYKSGRLFPEYRPAASPTFCPALHSNSHKKVLEMRVKDIENSGFESHSAASPELIPNTNSILALEYI
;
A
#
# COMPACT_ATOMS: atom_id res chain seq x y z
N GLY A 1 8.91 -11.46 44.63
CA GLY A 1 7.49 -11.43 44.23
C GLY A 1 7.41 -10.67 42.94
N ASP A 2 7.85 -11.33 41.87
CA ASP A 2 8.11 -10.70 40.57
C ASP A 2 6.81 -10.61 39.80
N GLN A 3 6.18 -9.45 39.89
CA GLN A 3 5.04 -9.06 39.07
C GLN A 3 5.52 -8.87 37.62
N ASN A 4 5.84 -9.96 36.93
CA ASN A 4 6.04 -9.96 35.49
C ASN A 4 4.67 -9.94 34.80
N GLY A 5 3.97 -8.81 34.95
CA GLY A 5 2.79 -8.49 34.17
C GLY A 5 3.21 -8.34 32.71
N SER A 6 2.98 -9.37 31.90
CA SER A 6 3.17 -9.35 30.45
C SER A 6 2.29 -8.26 29.84
N LEU A 7 2.81 -7.03 29.74
CA LEU A 7 2.20 -5.97 28.94
C LEU A 7 2.01 -6.52 27.51
N PRO A 8 0.83 -6.31 26.89
CA PRO A 8 0.57 -6.82 25.55
C PRO A 8 1.66 -6.32 24.59
N VAL A 9 2.33 -7.26 23.92
CA VAL A 9 3.42 -6.96 22.99
C VAL A 9 2.85 -6.10 21.86
N ARG A 10 3.26 -4.84 21.81
CA ARG A 10 2.84 -3.92 20.75
C ARG A 10 3.37 -4.42 19.40
N LYS A 11 2.50 -4.44 18.38
CA LYS A 11 2.85 -4.80 17.00
C LYS A 11 2.45 -3.71 16.02
N CYS A 12 3.22 -3.58 14.94
CA CYS A 12 2.87 -2.74 13.80
C CYS A 12 1.63 -3.30 13.11
N MET A 13 0.61 -2.48 12.86
CA MET A 13 -0.62 -2.93 12.20
C MET A 13 -0.47 -3.21 10.70
N HIS A 14 0.62 -2.74 10.08
CA HIS A 14 0.91 -3.02 8.67
C HIS A 14 1.80 -4.25 8.49
N CYS A 15 2.95 -4.27 9.18
CA CYS A 15 4.00 -5.26 8.97
C CYS A 15 4.24 -6.19 10.16
N GLU A 16 3.44 -6.11 11.22
CA GLU A 16 3.46 -7.00 12.39
C GLU A 16 4.77 -7.06 13.19
N ILE A 17 5.76 -6.24 12.85
CA ILE A 17 6.97 -6.07 13.65
C ILE A 17 6.62 -5.61 15.06
N THR A 18 7.23 -6.24 16.04
CA THR A 18 7.10 -5.92 17.47
C THR A 18 8.28 -5.10 18.02
N LYS A 19 9.40 -5.04 17.28
CA LYS A 19 10.62 -4.31 17.65
C LYS A 19 10.92 -3.21 16.63
N THR A 20 10.88 -1.95 17.06
CA THR A 20 11.13 -0.78 16.22
C THR A 20 11.76 0.33 17.05
N PRO A 21 12.69 1.15 16.50
CA PRO A 21 13.31 2.24 17.26
C PRO A 21 12.30 3.33 17.66
N GLN A 22 11.23 3.49 16.89
CA GLN A 22 10.17 4.45 17.18
C GLN A 22 8.81 3.89 16.75
N TRP A 23 7.78 4.13 17.57
CA TRP A 23 6.38 3.91 17.22
C TRP A 23 5.77 5.21 16.70
N ARG A 24 5.09 5.15 15.55
CA ARG A 24 4.46 6.29 14.88
C ARG A 24 2.94 6.14 14.85
N ALA A 25 2.24 7.25 14.68
CA ALA A 25 0.79 7.24 14.43
C ALA A 25 0.49 6.64 13.05
N GLY A 26 -0.64 5.95 12.96
CA GLY A 26 -1.18 5.35 11.75
C GLY A 26 -2.69 5.61 11.65
N PRO A 27 -3.38 4.94 10.73
CA PRO A 27 -4.81 5.16 10.50
C PRO A 27 -5.67 4.81 11.71
N MET A 28 -5.22 3.86 12.52
CA MET A 28 -5.91 3.41 13.73
C MET A 28 -5.48 4.17 14.99
N GLY A 29 -4.79 5.31 14.83
CA GLY A 29 -4.39 6.19 15.91
C GLY A 29 -2.91 6.11 16.31
N PRO A 30 -2.54 6.63 17.48
CA PRO A 30 -1.15 6.80 17.89
C PRO A 30 -0.44 5.46 18.14
N LYS A 31 0.85 5.42 17.80
CA LYS A 31 1.74 4.27 18.08
C LYS A 31 1.28 2.94 17.45
N THR A 32 0.54 2.98 16.34
CA THR A 32 0.02 1.79 15.62
C THR A 32 0.95 1.29 14.52
N LEU A 33 1.93 2.10 14.09
CA LEU A 33 2.89 1.73 13.05
C LEU A 33 4.33 1.74 13.58
N CYS A 34 5.15 0.84 13.05
CA CYS A 34 6.60 0.91 13.24
C CYS A 34 7.19 2.14 12.54
N ASN A 35 8.47 2.41 12.77
CA ASN A 35 9.11 3.59 12.19
C ASN A 35 9.01 3.57 10.66
N ALA A 36 9.47 2.50 10.01
CA ALA A 36 9.52 2.39 8.55
C ALA A 36 8.14 2.50 7.86
N CYS A 37 7.11 1.87 8.44
CA CYS A 37 5.75 1.96 7.91
C CYS A 37 5.15 3.35 8.16
N GLY A 38 5.39 3.93 9.35
CA GLY A 38 4.86 5.24 9.71
C GLY A 38 5.41 6.38 8.85
N VAL A 39 6.69 6.36 8.44
CA VAL A 39 7.24 7.39 7.54
C VAL A 39 6.58 7.33 6.15
N ARG A 40 6.31 6.12 5.66
CA ARG A 40 5.61 5.90 4.39
C ARG A 40 4.14 6.27 4.47
N TYR A 41 3.47 5.96 5.59
CA TYR A 41 2.08 6.34 5.82
C TYR A 41 1.92 7.85 5.77
N LYS A 42 2.79 8.60 6.48
CA LYS A 42 2.78 10.06 6.49
C LYS A 42 2.97 10.69 5.10
N SER A 43 3.66 10.00 4.19
CA SER A 43 3.91 10.47 2.82
C SER A 43 2.92 9.91 1.80
N GLY A 44 1.91 9.13 2.20
CA GLY A 44 0.97 8.48 1.28
C GLY A 44 1.60 7.36 0.44
N ARG A 45 2.78 6.85 0.83
CA ARG A 45 3.56 5.84 0.08
C ARG A 45 3.60 4.50 0.80
N LEU A 46 2.68 4.28 1.75
CA LEU A 46 2.55 2.99 2.42
C LEU A 46 1.58 2.12 1.62
N PHE A 47 2.17 1.24 0.84
CA PHE A 47 1.46 0.36 -0.07
C PHE A 47 1.38 -1.08 0.47
N PRO A 48 0.38 -1.90 0.08
CA PRO A 48 0.26 -3.30 0.50
C PRO A 48 1.49 -4.15 0.17
N GLU A 49 2.12 -3.91 -0.99
CA GLU A 49 3.32 -4.61 -1.47
C GLU A 49 4.58 -4.10 -0.77
N TYR A 50 4.52 -2.98 -0.06
CA TYR A 50 5.64 -2.57 0.79
C TYR A 50 5.64 -3.39 2.08
N ARG A 51 6.74 -4.09 2.35
CA ARG A 51 6.96 -4.73 3.66
C ARG A 51 8.45 -4.73 4.02
N PRO A 52 8.85 -4.27 5.22
CA PRO A 52 10.24 -4.37 5.65
C PRO A 52 10.72 -5.82 5.69
N ALA A 53 11.98 -6.08 5.35
CA ALA A 53 12.55 -7.43 5.34
C ALA A 53 12.50 -8.12 6.72
N ALA A 54 12.61 -7.35 7.81
CA ALA A 54 12.51 -7.87 9.19
C ALA A 54 11.07 -8.19 9.64
N SER A 55 10.08 -8.01 8.76
CA SER A 55 8.69 -8.32 9.08
C SER A 55 8.45 -9.83 9.11
N PRO A 56 7.75 -10.37 10.13
CA PRO A 56 7.42 -11.81 10.19
C PRO A 56 6.51 -12.25 9.03
N THR A 57 5.79 -11.30 8.43
CA THR A 57 4.87 -11.50 7.31
C THR A 57 5.50 -11.17 5.95
N PHE A 58 6.82 -11.00 5.87
CA PHE A 58 7.51 -10.72 4.61
C PHE A 58 7.46 -11.94 3.68
N CYS A 59 6.95 -11.73 2.47
CA CYS A 59 6.92 -12.74 1.40
C CYS A 59 7.50 -12.12 0.13
N PRO A 60 8.65 -12.60 -0.40
CA PRO A 60 9.31 -12.01 -1.56
C PRO A 60 8.47 -11.97 -2.84
N ALA A 61 7.48 -12.87 -2.97
CA ALA A 61 6.58 -12.91 -4.12
C ALA A 61 5.55 -11.76 -4.10
N LEU A 62 5.15 -11.31 -2.91
CA LEU A 62 4.10 -10.31 -2.71
C LEU A 62 4.62 -8.97 -2.21
N HIS A 63 5.85 -8.94 -1.70
CA HIS A 63 6.36 -7.80 -0.97
C HIS A 63 7.79 -7.42 -1.34
N SER A 64 8.07 -6.12 -1.25
CA SER A 64 9.42 -5.58 -1.32
C SER A 64 9.69 -4.55 -0.23
N ASN A 65 10.95 -4.47 0.19
CA ASN A 65 11.43 -3.41 1.07
C ASN A 65 11.92 -2.16 0.29
N SER A 66 12.01 -2.25 -1.04
CA SER A 66 12.45 -1.16 -1.92
C SER A 66 11.26 -0.42 -2.52
N HIS A 67 11.23 0.90 -2.37
CA HIS A 67 10.15 1.73 -2.93
C HIS A 67 10.08 1.62 -4.47
N LYS A 68 11.24 1.66 -5.14
CA LYS A 68 11.30 1.50 -6.60
C LYS A 68 10.63 0.19 -7.04
N LYS A 69 10.94 -0.90 -6.33
CA LYS A 69 10.39 -2.22 -6.66
C LYS A 69 8.88 -2.30 -6.41
N VAL A 70 8.39 -1.70 -5.33
CA VAL A 70 6.94 -1.63 -5.05
C VAL A 70 6.18 -0.91 -6.17
N LEU A 71 6.75 0.15 -6.74
CA LEU A 71 6.15 0.84 -7.89
C LEU A 71 6.19 -0.03 -9.15
N GLU A 72 7.30 -0.71 -9.43
CA GLU A 72 7.39 -1.66 -10.54
C GLU A 72 6.35 -2.78 -10.43
N MET A 73 6.15 -3.33 -9.22
CA MET A 73 5.14 -4.37 -8.97
C MET A 73 3.74 -3.89 -9.35
N ARG A 74 3.37 -2.66 -8.97
CA ARG A 74 2.08 -2.06 -9.35
C ARG A 74 1.90 -1.89 -10.84
N VAL A 75 2.93 -1.39 -11.53
CA VAL A 75 2.87 -1.19 -12.99
C VAL A 75 2.66 -2.55 -13.66
N LYS A 76 3.39 -3.57 -13.21
CA LYS A 76 3.25 -4.92 -13.73
C LYS A 76 1.88 -5.53 -13.46
N ASP A 77 1.30 -5.33 -12.28
CA ASP A 77 -0.04 -5.84 -11.95
C ASP A 77 -1.12 -5.20 -12.84
N ILE A 78 -0.96 -3.92 -13.21
CA ILE A 78 -1.84 -3.24 -14.18
C ILE A 78 -1.70 -3.85 -15.58
N GLU A 79 -0.47 -4.13 -16.03
CA GLU A 79 -0.23 -4.77 -17.33
C GLU A 79 -0.74 -6.22 -17.36
N ASN A 80 -0.57 -6.95 -16.25
CA ASN A 80 -0.94 -8.36 -16.14
C ASN A 80 -2.45 -8.58 -15.95
N SER A 81 -3.17 -7.57 -15.44
CA SER A 81 -4.64 -7.56 -15.36
C SER A 81 -5.33 -7.08 -16.66
N GLY A 82 -4.55 -6.63 -17.65
CA GLY A 82 -5.03 -6.13 -18.95
C GLY A 82 -5.34 -7.20 -20.01
N PHE A 83 -5.35 -8.50 -19.68
CA PHE A 83 -5.60 -9.59 -20.64
C PHE A 83 -6.55 -10.69 -20.11
N GLU A 84 -7.68 -10.31 -19.52
CA GLU A 84 -8.82 -11.23 -19.32
C GLU A 84 -10.06 -10.62 -20.00
N SER A 85 -10.09 -10.70 -21.33
CA SER A 85 -11.30 -10.44 -22.12
C SER A 85 -12.12 -11.72 -22.19
N HIS A 86 -12.99 -11.95 -21.21
CA HIS A 86 -14.13 -12.85 -21.41
C HIS A 86 -15.15 -12.15 -22.33
N SER A 87 -15.27 -12.67 -23.55
CA SER A 87 -16.33 -12.31 -24.50
C SER A 87 -17.69 -12.80 -24.02
N ALA A 88 -18.67 -11.89 -23.89
CA ALA A 88 -20.08 -12.17 -24.18
C ALA A 88 -20.85 -10.85 -24.40
N ALA A 89 -21.38 -10.70 -25.62
CA ALA A 89 -22.41 -9.78 -26.12
C ALA A 89 -22.07 -8.28 -26.38
N SER A 90 -21.88 -7.94 -27.66
CA SER A 90 -22.15 -6.63 -28.31
C SER A 90 -23.67 -6.50 -28.64
N PRO A 91 -24.23 -5.37 -29.16
CA PRO A 91 -23.70 -4.00 -29.46
C PRO A 91 -24.54 -2.87 -28.76
N GLU A 92 -24.16 -1.59 -28.73
CA GLU A 92 -24.45 -0.59 -29.77
C GLU A 92 -23.53 0.65 -29.70
N LEU A 93 -23.17 1.12 -30.88
CA LEU A 93 -22.49 2.37 -31.20
C LEU A 93 -23.49 3.53 -31.22
N ILE A 94 -23.18 4.67 -30.56
CA ILE A 94 -23.30 6.01 -31.18
C ILE A 94 -22.17 6.92 -30.61
N PRO A 95 -21.42 7.64 -31.47
CA PRO A 95 -20.37 8.57 -31.05
C PRO A 95 -20.96 9.95 -30.69
N ASN A 96 -20.44 10.62 -29.66
CA ASN A 96 -20.57 12.08 -29.55
C ASN A 96 -19.20 12.76 -29.56
N THR A 97 -18.81 13.21 -30.74
CA THR A 97 -17.83 14.28 -30.91
C THR A 97 -18.45 15.58 -30.41
N ASN A 98 -17.90 16.17 -29.36
CA ASN A 98 -17.97 17.61 -29.18
C ASN A 98 -16.65 18.14 -28.60
N SER A 99 -15.79 18.50 -29.55
CA SER A 99 -14.74 19.50 -29.40
C SER A 99 -15.37 20.83 -28.98
N ILE A 100 -15.03 21.37 -27.81
CA ILE A 100 -14.92 22.83 -27.59
C ILE A 100 -13.80 23.08 -26.58
N LEU A 101 -12.77 23.79 -27.06
CA LEU A 101 -11.77 24.52 -26.30
C LEU A 101 -12.46 25.65 -25.52
N ALA A 102 -12.21 25.71 -24.22
CA ALA A 102 -12.34 26.91 -23.38
C ALA A 102 -11.30 26.75 -22.26
N LEU A 103 -10.07 27.25 -22.41
CA LEU A 103 -9.63 28.62 -22.07
C LEU A 103 -10.13 29.14 -20.71
N GLU A 104 -9.15 29.70 -19.99
CA GLU A 104 -9.22 30.54 -18.79
C GLU A 104 -9.15 29.82 -17.43
N TYR A 105 -7.91 29.77 -16.88
CA TYR A 105 -7.69 29.98 -15.46
C TYR A 105 -6.85 31.26 -15.31
N ILE A 106 -7.47 32.24 -14.67
CA ILE A 106 -6.96 33.56 -14.28
C ILE A 106 -5.85 33.41 -13.24
#